data_AF-A0A525L8Q7-F1
#
_entry.id   AF-A0A525L8Q7-F1
#
_cell.length_a   1.000
_cell.length_b   1.000
_cell.length_c   1.000
_cell.angle_alpha   90.00
_cell.angle_beta   90.00
_cell.angle_gamma   90.00
#
_symmetry.space_group_name_H-M   'P 1'
#
loop_
_entity.id
_entity.type
_entity.pdbx_description
1 polymer ?
#
loop_
_entity_poly.entity_id
_entity_poly.type
_entity_poly.pdbx_seq_one_letter_code
_entity_poly.pdbx_strand_id
1 'polypeptide(L)'
;MEPQVRAAQIAAQVRALPQRSTQPMRGVRQAASRELRRASADEVRAVARAAIFDQGLGWIGYELIAAHPGAFANLTAADLEAMAEGLAAWESVDAFGMILAGPAWRAGLVDDGLIARWSVSPDRWRRRLSLVATVPLGRAGDAARVLAVCERHVADRDDMVEKALSWALRELSKRQPDAVRGFLARHDAALGARVKREVRHKLATGLKAPRRMTTA
;
A
#
# COMPACT_ATOMS: atom_id res chain seq x y z
N MET A 1 -9.12 -25.49 14.33
CA MET A 1 -7.77 -25.91 13.91
C MET A 1 -6.84 -24.75 14.19
N GLU A 2 -5.69 -24.98 14.82
CA GLU A 2 -4.80 -23.90 15.24
C GLU A 2 -4.43 -22.96 14.07
N PRO A 3 -4.43 -21.63 14.27
CA PRO A 3 -4.14 -20.66 13.22
C PRO A 3 -2.80 -20.89 12.51
N GLN A 4 -1.77 -21.30 13.26
CA GLN A 4 -0.43 -21.59 12.75
C GLN A 4 -0.43 -22.81 11.81
N VAL A 5 -1.22 -23.84 12.14
CA VAL A 5 -1.37 -25.02 11.29
C VAL A 5 -2.04 -24.63 9.97
N ARG A 6 -3.07 -23.77 10.01
CA ARG A 6 -3.73 -23.27 8.78
C ARG A 6 -2.75 -22.44 7.95
N ALA A 7 -1.99 -21.54 8.57
CA ALA A 7 -0.98 -20.75 7.88
C ALA A 7 0.10 -21.62 7.23
N ALA A 8 0.58 -22.65 7.93
CA ALA A 8 1.56 -23.61 7.39
C ALA A 8 0.99 -24.41 6.20
N GLN A 9 -0.29 -24.78 6.21
CA GLN A 9 -0.96 -25.43 5.08
C GLN A 9 -1.04 -24.50 3.86
N ILE A 10 -1.43 -23.24 4.06
CA ILE A 10 -1.42 -22.23 3.01
C ILE A 10 0.00 -22.09 2.43
N ALA A 11 1.02 -22.06 3.29
CA ALA A 11 2.40 -21.97 2.86
C ALA A 11 2.87 -23.20 2.09
N ALA A 12 2.45 -24.41 2.47
CA ALA A 12 2.71 -25.62 1.73
C ALA A 12 2.07 -25.58 0.33
N GLN A 13 0.82 -25.10 0.22
CA GLN A 13 0.15 -24.92 -1.06
C GLN A 13 0.88 -23.91 -1.95
N VAL A 14 1.34 -22.77 -1.41
CA VAL A 14 2.16 -21.80 -2.15
C VAL A 14 3.49 -22.42 -2.61
N ARG A 15 4.15 -23.19 -1.75
CA ARG A 15 5.43 -23.83 -2.09
C ARG A 15 5.30 -24.84 -3.22
N ALA A 16 4.16 -25.53 -3.29
CA ALA A 16 3.82 -26.51 -4.31
C ALA A 16 3.40 -25.89 -5.67
N LEU A 17 3.23 -24.57 -5.76
CA LEU A 17 2.89 -23.92 -7.03
C LEU A 17 4.03 -24.04 -8.05
N PRO A 18 3.73 -24.43 -9.31
CA PRO A 18 4.74 -24.47 -10.39
C PRO A 18 5.40 -23.11 -10.64
N GLN A 19 4.63 -22.03 -10.47
CA GLN A 19 5.11 -20.66 -10.56
C GLN A 19 4.47 -19.82 -9.46
N ARG A 20 5.30 -19.07 -8.71
CA ARG A 20 4.86 -18.15 -7.65
C ARG A 20 4.63 -16.74 -8.21
N SER A 21 3.85 -16.65 -9.28
CA SER A 21 3.37 -15.38 -9.81
C SER A 21 2.06 -14.97 -9.12
N THR A 22 1.60 -13.74 -9.35
CA THR A 22 0.44 -13.17 -8.64
C THR A 22 -0.83 -14.01 -8.80
N GLN A 23 -1.12 -14.51 -10.01
CA GLN A 23 -2.38 -15.20 -10.28
C GLN A 23 -2.48 -16.58 -9.60
N PRO A 24 -1.47 -17.47 -9.66
CA PRO A 24 -1.46 -18.72 -8.89
C PRO A 24 -1.54 -18.49 -7.38
N MET A 25 -0.76 -17.55 -6.84
CA MET A 25 -0.81 -17.21 -5.41
C MET A 25 -2.20 -16.71 -4.98
N ARG A 26 -2.85 -15.91 -5.84
CA ARG A 26 -4.23 -15.46 -5.64
C ARG A 26 -5.21 -16.63 -5.58
N GLY A 27 -5.00 -17.68 -6.38
CA GLY A 27 -5.79 -18.91 -6.32
C GLY A 27 -5.70 -19.60 -4.96
N VAL A 28 -4.50 -19.76 -4.42
CA VAL A 28 -4.28 -20.32 -3.06
C VAL A 28 -5.00 -19.47 -2.00
N ARG A 29 -4.82 -18.15 -2.05
CA ARG A 29 -5.49 -17.24 -1.11
C ARG A 29 -7.02 -17.32 -1.23
N GLN A 30 -7.57 -17.41 -2.43
CA GLN A 30 -9.02 -17.55 -2.65
C GLN A 30 -9.55 -18.86 -2.07
N ALA A 31 -8.83 -19.97 -2.23
CA ALA A 31 -9.19 -21.24 -1.62
C ALA A 31 -9.22 -21.12 -0.09
N ALA A 32 -8.18 -20.56 0.51
CA ALA A 32 -8.12 -20.29 1.95
C ALA A 32 -9.27 -19.38 2.43
N SER A 33 -9.65 -18.37 1.64
CA SER A 33 -10.78 -17.49 1.95
C SER A 33 -12.12 -18.25 1.98
N ARG A 34 -12.29 -19.25 1.11
CA ARG A 34 -13.51 -20.09 1.08
C ARG A 34 -13.61 -20.98 2.30
N GLU A 35 -12.49 -21.56 2.73
CA GLU A 35 -12.40 -22.37 3.95
C GLU A 35 -12.68 -21.54 5.21
N LEU A 36 -12.15 -20.32 5.26
CA LEU A 36 -12.29 -19.40 6.39
C LEU A 36 -13.57 -18.57 6.37
N ARG A 37 -14.47 -18.77 5.41
CA ARG A 37 -15.67 -17.93 5.22
C ARG A 37 -16.60 -17.88 6.45
N ARG A 38 -16.61 -18.94 7.25
CA ARG A 38 -17.42 -19.06 8.49
C ARG A 38 -16.59 -18.88 9.77
N ALA A 39 -15.30 -18.66 9.64
CA ALA A 39 -14.42 -18.42 10.78
C ALA A 39 -14.75 -17.06 11.42
N SER A 40 -14.40 -16.89 12.70
CA SER A 40 -14.55 -15.59 13.35
C SER A 40 -13.54 -14.58 12.80
N ALA A 41 -13.80 -13.29 13.00
CA ALA A 41 -12.84 -12.23 12.64
C ALA A 41 -11.47 -12.44 13.29
N ASP A 42 -11.45 -12.90 14.55
CA ASP A 42 -10.23 -13.15 15.31
C ASP A 42 -9.47 -14.37 14.80
N GLU A 43 -10.18 -15.44 14.42
CA GLU A 43 -9.55 -16.62 13.81
C GLU A 43 -8.89 -16.25 12.48
N VAL A 44 -9.57 -15.50 11.61
CA VAL A 44 -8.99 -15.06 10.34
C VAL A 44 -7.79 -14.15 10.54
N ARG A 45 -7.87 -13.21 11.50
CA ARG A 45 -6.74 -12.35 11.86
C ARG A 45 -5.56 -13.15 12.40
N ALA A 46 -5.80 -14.16 13.24
CA ALA A 46 -4.75 -15.02 13.76
C ALA A 46 -4.07 -15.82 12.65
N VAL A 47 -4.84 -16.41 11.71
CA VAL A 47 -4.28 -17.13 10.55
C VAL A 47 -3.48 -16.18 9.66
N ALA A 48 -4.00 -14.98 9.40
CA ALA A 48 -3.30 -13.99 8.59
C ALA A 48 -1.99 -13.53 9.25
N ARG A 49 -1.97 -13.30 10.57
CA ARG A 49 -0.75 -12.95 11.31
C ARG A 49 0.28 -14.06 11.25
N ALA A 50 -0.12 -15.32 11.46
CA ALA A 50 0.78 -16.46 11.31
C ALA A 50 1.32 -16.59 9.87
N ALA A 51 0.48 -16.33 8.86
CA ALA A 51 0.94 -16.31 7.47
C ALA A 51 1.97 -15.18 7.21
N ILE A 52 1.78 -13.99 7.80
CA ILE A 52 2.68 -12.85 7.64
C ILE A 52 4.02 -13.11 8.34
N PHE A 53 3.99 -13.41 9.64
CA PHE A 53 5.18 -13.40 10.49
C PHE A 53 5.89 -14.76 10.54
N ASP A 54 5.15 -15.87 10.56
CA ASP A 54 5.75 -17.20 10.71
C ASP A 54 6.13 -17.81 9.35
N GLN A 55 5.37 -17.49 8.30
CA GLN A 55 5.53 -18.09 6.97
C GLN A 55 6.11 -17.14 5.92
N GLY A 56 6.27 -15.84 6.23
CA GLY A 56 6.77 -14.85 5.29
C GLY A 56 5.82 -14.57 4.11
N LEU A 57 4.52 -14.87 4.25
CA LEU A 57 3.50 -14.72 3.21
C LEU A 57 2.71 -13.43 3.39
N GLY A 58 3.41 -12.30 3.55
CA GLY A 58 2.81 -10.99 3.82
C GLY A 58 1.62 -10.65 2.91
N TRP A 59 1.83 -10.78 1.60
CA TRP A 59 0.78 -10.50 0.60
C TRP A 59 -0.49 -11.34 0.79
N ILE A 60 -0.36 -12.63 1.10
CA ILE A 60 -1.51 -13.51 1.33
C ILE A 60 -2.21 -13.13 2.63
N GLY A 61 -1.45 -12.89 3.71
CA GLY A 61 -2.04 -12.48 4.99
C GLY A 61 -2.82 -11.17 4.87
N TYR A 62 -2.27 -10.17 4.17
CA TYR A 62 -2.99 -8.91 3.93
C TYR A 62 -4.27 -9.14 3.12
N GLU A 63 -4.22 -9.94 2.05
CA GLU A 63 -5.41 -10.24 1.25
C GLU A 63 -6.46 -11.08 2.02
N LEU A 64 -6.04 -11.96 2.94
CA LEU A 64 -6.97 -12.72 3.79
C LEU A 64 -7.79 -11.79 4.70
N ILE A 65 -7.12 -10.82 5.35
CA ILE A 65 -7.82 -9.83 6.18
C ILE A 65 -8.73 -8.98 5.29
N ALA A 66 -8.20 -8.42 4.21
CA ALA A 66 -8.96 -7.54 3.32
C ALA A 66 -10.17 -8.22 2.67
N ALA A 67 -10.13 -9.53 2.44
CA ALA A 67 -11.22 -10.30 1.84
C ALA A 67 -12.30 -10.75 2.84
N HIS A 68 -12.08 -10.61 4.15
CA HIS A 68 -13.02 -11.05 5.17
C HIS A 68 -13.63 -9.84 5.92
N PRO A 69 -14.92 -9.51 5.72
CA PRO A 69 -15.52 -8.27 6.22
C PRO A 69 -15.32 -8.03 7.72
N GLY A 70 -15.53 -9.06 8.56
CA GLY A 70 -15.34 -8.93 10.01
C GLY A 70 -13.88 -8.74 10.44
N ALA A 71 -12.94 -9.39 9.75
CA ALA A 71 -11.52 -9.29 10.06
C ALA A 71 -11.00 -7.90 9.65
N PHE A 72 -11.46 -7.39 8.51
CA PHE A 72 -11.14 -6.06 8.04
C PHE A 72 -11.76 -4.97 8.91
N ALA A 73 -13.05 -5.05 9.22
CA ALA A 73 -13.77 -4.03 10.00
C ALA A 73 -13.24 -3.86 11.43
N ASN A 74 -12.59 -4.89 11.98
CA ASN A 74 -12.00 -4.89 13.32
C ASN A 74 -10.50 -4.55 13.32
N LEU A 75 -9.93 -4.06 12.20
CA LEU A 75 -8.55 -3.58 12.18
C LEU A 75 -8.37 -2.35 13.05
N THR A 76 -7.33 -2.37 13.88
CA THR A 76 -6.92 -1.23 14.70
C THR A 76 -5.62 -0.60 14.22
N ALA A 77 -5.32 0.61 14.69
CA ALA A 77 -4.00 1.21 14.48
C ALA A 77 -2.86 0.32 15.01
N ALA A 78 -3.07 -0.37 16.14
CA ALA A 78 -2.09 -1.28 16.71
C ALA A 78 -1.84 -2.51 15.81
N ASP A 79 -2.89 -3.07 15.20
CA ASP A 79 -2.73 -4.16 14.23
C ASP A 79 -1.89 -3.72 13.02
N LEU A 80 -2.17 -2.53 12.47
CA LEU A 80 -1.43 -2.00 11.34
C LEU A 80 0.02 -1.66 11.70
N GLU A 81 0.28 -1.06 12.87
CA GLU A 81 1.64 -0.77 13.34
C GLU A 81 2.45 -2.06 13.50
N ALA A 82 1.84 -3.11 14.08
CA ALA A 82 2.50 -4.40 14.24
C ALA A 82 2.82 -5.06 12.89
N MET A 83 1.93 -4.97 11.89
CA MET A 83 2.17 -5.50 10.54
C MET A 83 3.13 -4.65 9.69
N ALA A 84 3.29 -3.38 10.03
CA ALA A 84 4.26 -2.49 9.41
C ALA A 84 5.68 -2.68 9.98
N GLU A 85 5.81 -3.34 11.13
CA GLU A 85 7.10 -3.63 11.74
C GLU A 85 7.93 -4.59 10.86
N GLY A 86 9.21 -4.25 10.64
CA GLY A 86 10.11 -5.06 9.83
C GLY A 86 9.91 -4.96 8.31
N LEU A 87 8.99 -4.13 7.81
CA LEU A 87 8.87 -3.87 6.37
C LEU A 87 10.12 -3.17 5.85
N ALA A 88 10.94 -3.89 5.07
CA ALA A 88 12.24 -3.42 4.60
C ALA A 88 12.46 -3.51 3.08
N ALA A 89 11.39 -3.72 2.30
CA ALA A 89 11.44 -3.83 0.84
C ALA A 89 10.26 -3.10 0.18
N TRP A 90 10.47 -2.56 -1.03
CA TRP A 90 9.45 -1.77 -1.70
C TRP A 90 8.22 -2.62 -2.06
N GLU A 91 8.41 -3.90 -2.40
CA GLU A 91 7.33 -4.82 -2.74
C GLU A 91 6.40 -5.07 -1.54
N SER A 92 6.96 -5.29 -0.35
CA SER A 92 6.19 -5.57 0.86
C SER A 92 5.51 -4.31 1.41
N VAL A 93 6.21 -3.18 1.39
CA VAL A 93 5.64 -1.86 1.74
C VAL A 93 4.47 -1.52 0.81
N ASP A 94 4.65 -1.69 -0.50
CA ASP A 94 3.61 -1.34 -1.47
C ASP A 94 2.39 -2.25 -1.35
N ALA A 95 2.62 -3.56 -1.16
CA ALA A 95 1.57 -4.52 -0.93
C ALA A 95 0.77 -4.18 0.33
N PHE A 96 1.44 -3.95 1.45
CA PHE A 96 0.79 -3.61 2.72
C PHE A 96 -0.01 -2.30 2.62
N GLY A 97 0.62 -1.25 2.06
CA GLY A 97 0.00 0.05 1.87
C GLY A 97 -1.24 0.02 0.99
N MET A 98 -1.21 -0.72 -0.13
CA MET A 98 -2.34 -0.78 -1.05
C MET A 98 -3.45 -1.76 -0.62
N ILE A 99 -3.09 -2.89 -0.02
CA ILE A 99 -4.04 -3.97 0.29
C ILE A 99 -4.74 -3.72 1.62
N LEU A 100 -4.03 -3.16 2.61
CA LEU A 100 -4.53 -3.09 3.98
C LEU A 100 -4.53 -1.68 4.57
N ALA A 101 -3.37 -1.03 4.69
CA ALA A 101 -3.28 0.23 5.42
C ALA A 101 -4.08 1.37 4.76
N GLY A 102 -3.94 1.56 3.44
CA GLY A 102 -4.68 2.58 2.70
C GLY A 102 -6.20 2.33 2.67
N PRO A 103 -6.69 1.09 2.41
CA PRO A 103 -8.12 0.79 2.53
C PRO A 103 -8.67 0.98 3.95
N ALA A 104 -7.94 0.58 5.00
CA ALA A 104 -8.36 0.76 6.39
C ALA A 104 -8.47 2.25 6.75
N TRP A 105 -7.49 3.06 6.34
CA TRP A 105 -7.53 4.52 6.51
C TRP A 105 -8.68 5.17 5.74
N ARG A 106 -8.91 4.76 4.49
CA ARG A 106 -10.05 5.24 3.70
C ARG A 106 -11.40 4.89 4.35
N ALA A 107 -11.50 3.71 4.95
CA ALA A 107 -12.70 3.24 5.64
C ALA A 107 -12.92 3.89 7.03
N GLY A 108 -11.99 4.74 7.49
CA GLY A 108 -12.08 5.40 8.80
C GLY A 108 -11.79 4.48 9.99
N LEU A 109 -11.17 3.32 9.75
CA LEU A 109 -10.77 2.39 10.83
C LEU A 109 -9.55 2.90 11.61
N VAL A 110 -8.79 3.81 11.01
CA VAL A 110 -7.65 4.51 11.61
C VAL A 110 -7.68 5.98 11.22
N ASP A 111 -7.13 6.83 12.07
CA ASP A 111 -7.09 8.27 11.85
C ASP A 111 -5.91 8.72 10.97
N ASP A 112 -5.95 9.99 10.57
CA ASP A 112 -4.86 10.65 9.84
C ASP A 112 -3.56 10.70 10.66
N GLY A 113 -3.68 10.63 12.00
CA GLY A 113 -2.57 10.66 12.95
C GLY A 113 -1.62 9.48 12.77
N LEU A 114 -2.13 8.28 12.47
CA LEU A 114 -1.31 7.11 12.16
C LEU A 114 -0.40 7.36 10.95
N ILE A 115 -0.98 7.84 9.85
CA ILE A 115 -0.23 8.09 8.61
C ILE A 115 0.76 9.25 8.79
N ALA A 116 0.33 10.27 9.53
CA ALA A 116 1.16 11.42 9.90
C ALA A 116 2.44 11.00 10.65
N ARG A 117 2.35 10.03 11.58
CA ARG A 117 3.52 9.49 12.29
C ARG A 117 4.47 8.76 11.35
N TRP A 118 3.94 7.94 10.43
CA TRP A 118 4.78 7.27 9.44
C TRP A 118 5.52 8.24 8.53
N SER A 119 4.91 9.39 8.18
CA SER A 119 5.54 10.40 7.31
C SER A 119 6.78 11.06 7.91
N VAL A 120 6.92 11.11 9.24
CA VAL A 120 8.06 11.75 9.93
C VAL A 120 9.07 10.75 10.48
N SER A 121 8.91 9.46 10.17
CA SER A 121 9.82 8.43 10.65
C SER A 121 11.22 8.57 10.03
N PRO A 122 12.30 8.29 10.79
CA PRO A 122 13.65 8.20 10.22
C PRO A 122 13.76 7.03 9.23
N ASP A 123 12.92 6.00 9.34
CA ASP A 123 12.87 4.88 8.41
C ASP A 123 12.21 5.28 7.08
N ARG A 124 12.96 5.13 5.99
CA ARG A 124 12.49 5.38 4.62
C ARG A 124 11.27 4.55 4.25
N TRP A 125 11.15 3.33 4.78
CA TRP A 125 10.05 2.42 4.44
C TRP A 125 8.75 2.86 5.10
N ARG A 126 8.80 3.38 6.33
CA ARG A 126 7.66 4.05 6.97
C ARG A 126 7.25 5.32 6.21
N ARG A 127 8.21 6.15 5.76
CA ARG A 127 7.88 7.33 4.94
C ARG A 127 7.24 6.95 3.62
N ARG A 128 7.81 5.97 2.90
CA ARG A 128 7.22 5.39 1.68
C ARG A 128 5.82 4.85 1.94
N LEU A 129 5.63 4.09 3.02
CA LEU A 129 4.34 3.52 3.40
C LEU A 129 3.28 4.62 3.56
N SER A 130 3.63 5.75 4.19
CA SER A 130 2.69 6.86 4.35
C SER A 130 2.19 7.39 3.00
N LEU A 131 3.07 7.50 2.00
CA LEU A 131 2.70 7.91 0.63
C LEU A 131 1.89 6.85 -0.10
N VAL A 132 2.26 5.57 0.02
CA VAL A 132 1.54 4.48 -0.67
C VAL A 132 0.14 4.29 -0.09
N ALA A 133 -0.04 4.46 1.22
CA ALA A 133 -1.35 4.41 1.86
C ALA A 133 -2.33 5.47 1.30
N THR A 134 -1.84 6.54 0.66
CA THR A 134 -2.69 7.54 0.00
C THR A 134 -3.27 7.05 -1.35
N VAL A 135 -2.71 6.01 -1.98
CA VAL A 135 -3.11 5.56 -3.32
C VAL A 135 -4.61 5.17 -3.37
N PRO A 136 -5.15 4.38 -2.42
CA PRO A 136 -6.59 4.10 -2.35
C PRO A 136 -7.46 5.36 -2.14
N LEU A 137 -6.99 6.36 -1.40
CA LEU A 137 -7.68 7.63 -1.19
C LEU A 137 -7.69 8.46 -2.49
N GLY A 138 -6.56 8.54 -3.19
CA GLY A 138 -6.45 9.22 -4.48
C GLY A 138 -7.37 8.63 -5.55
N ARG A 139 -7.53 7.30 -5.56
CA ARG A 139 -8.51 6.61 -6.43
C ARG A 139 -9.96 6.99 -6.12
N ALA A 140 -10.24 7.31 -4.86
CA ALA A 140 -11.53 7.80 -4.40
C ALA A 140 -11.69 9.33 -4.56
N GLY A 141 -10.66 10.04 -5.02
CA GLY A 141 -10.69 11.48 -5.26
C GLY A 141 -10.50 12.34 -4.00
N ASP A 142 -10.02 11.77 -2.90
CA ASP A 142 -9.76 12.51 -1.66
C ASP A 142 -8.44 13.31 -1.75
N ALA A 143 -8.53 14.47 -2.40
CA ALA A 143 -7.36 15.34 -2.60
C ALA A 143 -6.80 15.87 -1.28
N ALA A 144 -7.65 16.21 -0.31
CA ALA A 144 -7.23 16.86 0.92
C ALA A 144 -6.25 15.98 1.71
N ARG A 145 -6.65 14.74 2.01
CA ARG A 145 -5.79 13.82 2.77
C ARG A 145 -4.55 13.38 1.99
N VAL A 146 -4.68 13.15 0.69
CA VAL A 146 -3.53 12.77 -0.15
C VAL A 146 -2.49 13.91 -0.19
N LEU A 147 -2.91 15.14 -0.46
CA LEU A 147 -1.98 16.27 -0.58
C LEU A 147 -1.36 16.65 0.78
N ALA A 148 -2.09 16.50 1.88
CA ALA A 148 -1.55 16.71 3.23
C ALA A 148 -0.38 15.76 3.55
N VAL A 149 -0.44 14.51 3.10
CA VAL A 149 0.68 13.58 3.23
C VAL A 149 1.80 13.94 2.25
N CYS A 150 1.48 14.20 0.98
CA CYS A 150 2.49 14.58 -0.03
C CYS A 150 3.30 15.82 0.36
N GLU A 151 2.68 16.80 1.00
CA GLU A 151 3.32 18.04 1.46
C GLU A 151 4.48 17.78 2.44
N ARG A 152 4.34 16.76 3.30
CA ARG A 152 5.40 16.35 4.24
C ARG A 152 6.66 15.81 3.57
N HIS A 153 6.54 15.39 2.30
CA HIS A 153 7.61 14.71 1.55
C HIS A 153 8.18 15.55 0.41
N VAL A 154 7.77 16.81 0.24
CA VAL A 154 8.21 17.63 -0.92
C VAL A 154 9.72 17.78 -0.99
N ALA A 155 10.39 17.86 0.16
CA ALA A 155 11.84 17.99 0.30
C ALA A 155 12.55 16.65 0.52
N ASP A 156 11.84 15.51 0.60
CA ASP A 156 12.50 14.21 0.72
C ASP A 156 13.22 13.87 -0.60
N ARG A 157 14.45 13.38 -0.48
CA ARG A 157 15.34 13.01 -1.59
C ARG A 157 15.72 11.55 -1.61
N ASP A 158 15.18 10.75 -0.70
CA ASP A 158 15.30 9.31 -0.79
C ASP A 158 14.60 8.80 -2.07
N ASP A 159 15.33 8.03 -2.86
CA ASP A 159 14.86 7.52 -4.17
C ASP A 159 13.53 6.76 -4.07
N MET A 160 13.34 5.97 -3.00
CA MET A 160 12.13 5.18 -2.78
C MET A 160 10.98 6.06 -2.31
N VAL A 161 11.24 7.10 -1.53
CA VAL A 161 10.21 8.05 -1.11
C VAL A 161 9.77 8.93 -2.29
N GLU A 162 10.70 9.47 -3.07
CA GLU A 162 10.37 10.29 -4.26
C GLU A 162 9.54 9.50 -5.29
N LYS A 163 9.83 8.22 -5.50
CA LYS A 163 9.03 7.34 -6.38
C LYS A 163 7.60 7.20 -5.88
N ALA A 164 7.41 7.04 -4.57
CA ALA A 164 6.08 6.96 -3.98
C ALA A 164 5.34 8.30 -4.03
N LEU A 165 6.03 9.43 -3.85
CA LEU A 165 5.46 10.77 -3.99
C LEU A 165 4.98 11.03 -5.43
N SER A 166 5.82 10.72 -6.42
CA SER A 166 5.43 10.74 -7.84
C SER A 166 4.22 9.86 -8.10
N TRP A 167 4.18 8.65 -7.53
CA TRP A 167 3.06 7.73 -7.72
C TRP A 167 1.77 8.25 -7.11
N ALA A 168 1.78 8.70 -5.85
CA ALA A 168 0.61 9.26 -5.16
C ALA A 168 -0.01 10.42 -5.95
N LEU A 169 0.80 11.38 -6.38
CA LEU A 169 0.34 12.53 -7.16
C LEU A 169 -0.19 12.14 -8.55
N ARG A 170 0.44 11.18 -9.24
CA ARG A 170 -0.05 10.67 -10.53
C ARG A 170 -1.32 9.84 -10.41
N GLU A 171 -1.54 9.18 -9.27
CA GLU A 171 -2.79 8.47 -9.02
C GLU A 171 -3.90 9.48 -8.76
N LEU A 172 -3.67 10.46 -7.88
CA LEU A 172 -4.63 11.51 -7.57
C LEU A 172 -5.00 12.33 -8.81
N SER A 173 -4.05 12.64 -9.69
CA SER A 173 -4.30 13.46 -10.88
C SER A 173 -5.32 12.86 -11.86
N LYS A 174 -5.57 11.56 -11.80
CA LYS A 174 -6.64 10.90 -12.59
C LYS A 174 -8.04 11.36 -12.18
N ARG A 175 -8.21 11.82 -10.93
CA ARG A 175 -9.50 12.26 -10.37
C ARG A 175 -9.52 13.75 -10.03
N GLN A 176 -8.38 14.29 -9.60
CA GLN A 176 -8.24 15.65 -9.08
C GLN A 176 -7.07 16.38 -9.77
N PRO A 177 -7.09 16.56 -11.10
CA PRO A 177 -5.97 17.13 -11.85
C PRO A 177 -5.61 18.55 -11.42
N ASP A 178 -6.61 19.40 -11.15
CA ASP A 178 -6.36 20.81 -10.81
C ASP A 178 -5.76 20.98 -9.42
N ALA A 179 -6.18 20.14 -8.45
CA ALA A 179 -5.56 20.09 -7.14
C ALA A 179 -4.07 19.71 -7.24
N VAL A 180 -3.73 18.76 -8.12
CA VAL A 180 -2.33 18.36 -8.36
C VAL A 180 -1.56 19.45 -9.10
N ARG A 181 -2.15 20.17 -10.07
CA ARG A 181 -1.52 21.34 -10.71
C ARG A 181 -1.19 22.42 -9.68
N GLY A 182 -2.15 22.73 -8.80
CA GLY A 182 -1.96 23.69 -7.72
C GLY A 182 -0.86 23.26 -6.75
N PHE A 183 -0.81 21.98 -6.38
CA PHE A 183 0.26 21.43 -5.56
C PHE A 183 1.64 21.57 -6.22
N LEU A 184 1.78 21.21 -7.51
CA LEU A 184 3.03 21.35 -8.24
C LEU A 184 3.49 22.81 -8.33
N ALA A 185 2.56 23.75 -8.54
CA ALA A 185 2.89 25.17 -8.62
C ALA A 185 3.40 25.72 -7.28
N ARG A 186 2.72 25.37 -6.17
CA ARG A 186 3.12 25.81 -4.83
C ARG A 186 4.47 25.27 -4.38
N HIS A 187 4.80 24.03 -4.74
CA HIS A 187 5.99 23.35 -4.25
C HIS A 187 7.08 23.15 -5.31
N ASP A 188 7.05 23.87 -6.44
CA ASP A 188 7.97 23.62 -7.57
C ASP A 188 9.46 23.65 -7.17
N ALA A 189 9.84 24.66 -6.38
CA ALA A 189 11.21 24.85 -5.92
C ALA A 189 11.69 23.72 -5.00
N ALA A 190 10.78 23.14 -4.21
CA ALA A 190 11.08 22.09 -3.25
C ALA A 190 10.98 20.69 -3.86
N LEU A 191 10.19 20.47 -4.91
CA LEU A 191 9.98 19.12 -5.46
C LEU A 191 11.16 18.61 -6.28
N GLY A 192 11.48 17.32 -6.08
CA GLY A 192 12.47 16.60 -6.86
C GLY A 192 12.15 16.58 -8.36
N ALA A 193 13.19 16.65 -9.21
CA ALA A 193 13.04 16.74 -10.67
C ALA A 193 12.25 15.55 -11.26
N ARG A 194 12.39 14.36 -10.68
CA ARG A 194 11.63 13.16 -11.07
C ARG A 194 10.13 13.38 -10.91
N VAL A 195 9.71 13.82 -9.71
CA VAL A 195 8.29 14.05 -9.38
C VAL A 195 7.70 15.05 -10.34
N LYS A 196 8.37 16.19 -10.54
CA LYS A 196 7.91 17.23 -11.50
C LYS A 196 7.72 16.67 -12.90
N ARG A 197 8.72 15.97 -13.44
CA ARG A 197 8.67 15.40 -14.79
C ARG A 197 7.54 14.39 -14.96
N GLU A 198 7.44 13.42 -14.06
CA GLU A 198 6.48 12.32 -14.18
C GLU A 198 5.04 12.78 -13.96
N VAL A 199 4.81 13.65 -12.98
CA VAL A 199 3.46 14.16 -12.68
C VAL A 199 2.99 15.12 -13.77
N ARG A 200 3.85 16.03 -14.26
CA ARG A 200 3.51 16.90 -15.41
C ARG A 200 3.20 16.10 -16.66
N HIS A 201 3.99 15.07 -16.95
CA HIS A 201 3.71 14.19 -18.09
C HIS A 201 2.33 13.52 -17.94
N LYS A 202 2.03 12.95 -16.76
CA LYS A 202 0.73 12.32 -16.50
C LYS A 202 -0.43 13.30 -16.68
N LEU A 203 -0.28 14.55 -16.21
CA LEU A 203 -1.26 15.62 -16.36
C LEU A 203 -1.46 16.09 -17.81
N ALA A 204 -0.43 15.97 -18.65
CA ALA A 204 -0.47 16.40 -20.04
C ALA A 204 -0.99 15.30 -20.98
N THR A 205 -0.60 14.04 -20.78
CA THR A 205 -0.83 12.96 -21.73
C THR A 205 -1.82 11.90 -21.24
N GLY A 206 -2.11 11.87 -19.93
CA GLY A 206 -2.82 10.77 -19.31
C GLY A 206 -2.01 9.46 -19.21
N LEU A 207 -0.76 9.41 -19.70
CA LEU A 207 0.07 8.20 -19.71
C LEU A 207 1.00 8.09 -18.48
N LYS A 208 1.51 6.87 -18.21
CA LYS A 208 2.30 6.56 -16.99
C LYS A 208 3.65 7.29 -16.96
N ALA A 209 4.36 7.35 -18.08
CA ALA A 209 5.67 8.00 -18.22
C ALA A 209 5.97 8.27 -19.70
N PRO A 210 6.77 9.30 -20.03
CA PRO A 210 7.22 9.52 -21.39
C PRO A 210 8.12 8.35 -21.83
N ARG A 211 7.93 7.85 -23.06
CA ARG A 211 8.89 6.92 -23.67
C ARG A 211 10.25 7.60 -23.70
N ARG A 212 11.29 6.96 -23.16
CA ARG A 212 12.67 7.36 -23.48
C ARG A 212 12.82 7.18 -24.99
N MET A 213 13.05 8.27 -25.72
CA MET A 213 13.54 8.16 -27.09
C MET A 213 14.97 7.63 -26.97
N THR A 214 15.19 6.40 -27.41
CA THR A 214 16.53 5.88 -27.64
C THR A 214 17.07 6.67 -28.83
N THR A 215 17.97 7.61 -28.60
CA THR A 215 18.82 8.14 -29.67
C THR A 215 19.69 6.98 -30.14
N ALA A 216 19.51 6.61 -31.42
CA ALA A 216 20.39 5.70 -32.14
C ALA A 216 21.76 6.35 -32.34
#